data_AF-A0A285ECY1-F1
#
_entry.id   AF-A0A285ECY1-F1
#
_cell.length_a   1.000
_cell.length_b   1.000
_cell.length_c   1.000
_cell.angle_alpha   90.00
_cell.angle_beta   90.00
_cell.angle_gamma   90.00
#
_symmetry.space_group_name_H-M   'P 1'
#
loop_
_entity.id
_entity.type
_entity.pdbx_description
1 polymer ?
#
loop_
_entity_poly.entity_id
_entity_poly.type
_entity_poly.pdbx_seq_one_letter_code
_entity_poly.pdbx_strand_id
1 'polypeptide(L)'
;MLLTIFLRHDQTQDLVQQRDRLDAVDWWNGFPPEGCEVVSWVVAMGVGQIVTLRLPPRLLQVVNVELERRAWGVFQTDFYPTYDFWETRQRLVREANERTGRG
;
A
#
# COMPACT_ATOMS: atom_id res chain seq x y z
N MET A 1 -3.40 6.87 9.76
CA MET A 1 -2.65 7.26 8.54
C MET A 1 -3.00 6.31 7.42
N LEU A 2 -2.68 6.67 6.17
CA LEU A 2 -2.73 5.76 5.03
C LEU A 2 -1.32 5.29 4.68
N LEU A 3 -1.20 4.05 4.24
CA LEU A 3 0.05 3.47 3.76
C LEU A 3 -0.23 2.77 2.44
N THR A 4 0.42 3.23 1.37
CA THR A 4 0.34 2.58 0.06
C THR A 4 1.57 1.71 -0.15
N ILE A 5 1.34 0.42 -0.42
CA ILE A 5 2.36 -0.60 -0.56
C ILE A 5 2.29 -1.14 -1.98
N PHE A 6 3.42 -1.12 -2.66
CA PHE A 6 3.62 -1.76 -3.95
C PHE A 6 4.32 -3.10 -3.73
N LEU A 7 3.65 -4.18 -4.08
CA LEU A 7 4.16 -5.54 -4.07
C LEU A 7 4.44 -5.94 -5.52
N ARG A 8 5.64 -5.63 -6.01
CA ARG A 8 5.99 -5.87 -7.41
C ARG A 8 6.35 -7.33 -7.64
N HIS A 9 5.75 -7.93 -8.65
CA HIS A 9 6.07 -9.30 -9.03
C HIS A 9 7.45 -9.38 -9.66
N ASP A 10 8.19 -10.42 -9.28
CA ASP A 10 9.35 -10.86 -10.05
C ASP A 10 8.85 -11.61 -11.29
N GLN A 11 8.98 -10.96 -12.45
CA GLN A 11 8.53 -11.51 -13.74
C GLN A 11 9.40 -12.67 -14.25
N THR A 12 10.49 -13.01 -13.56
CA THR A 12 11.30 -14.19 -13.87
C THR A 12 10.73 -15.48 -13.31
N GLN A 13 9.74 -15.39 -12.41
CA GLN A 13 9.08 -16.55 -11.77
C GLN A 13 7.70 -16.78 -12.36
N ASP A 14 7.32 -18.04 -12.52
CA ASP A 14 5.96 -18.39 -12.93
C ASP A 14 4.94 -18.20 -11.79
N LEU A 15 3.65 -18.15 -12.15
CA LEU A 15 2.57 -17.89 -11.20
C LEU A 15 2.42 -18.97 -10.12
N VAL A 16 2.82 -20.22 -10.41
CA VAL A 16 2.71 -21.34 -9.48
C VAL A 16 3.79 -21.20 -8.40
N GLN A 17 5.03 -20.94 -8.81
CA GLN A 17 6.15 -20.70 -7.90
C GLN A 17 5.88 -19.51 -6.96
N GLN A 18 5.27 -18.44 -7.46
CA GLN A 18 4.90 -17.31 -6.61
C GLN A 18 3.82 -17.69 -5.59
N ARG A 19 2.80 -18.46 -5.98
CA ARG A 19 1.75 -18.93 -5.07
C ARG A 19 2.33 -19.78 -3.95
N ASP A 20 3.15 -20.77 -4.29
CA ASP A 20 3.73 -21.70 -3.32
C ASP A 20 4.59 -20.96 -2.28
N ARG A 21 5.33 -19.93 -2.70
CA ARG A 21 6.12 -19.10 -1.79
C ARG A 21 5.26 -18.25 -0.86
N LEU A 22 4.15 -17.70 -1.35
CA LEU A 22 3.20 -16.94 -0.51
C LEU A 22 2.54 -17.83 0.54
N ASP A 23 2.20 -19.06 0.16
CA ASP A 23 1.60 -20.03 1.06
C ASP A 23 2.62 -20.48 2.13
N ALA A 24 3.88 -20.69 1.75
CA ALA A 24 4.96 -21.09 2.67
C ALA A 24 5.27 -20.06 3.76
N VAL A 25 5.00 -18.78 3.52
CA VAL A 25 5.21 -17.68 4.48
C VAL A 25 3.91 -17.20 5.13
N ASP A 26 2.82 -17.96 4.98
CA ASP A 26 1.50 -17.64 5.54
C ASP A 26 1.02 -16.21 5.19
N TRP A 27 1.25 -15.80 3.94
CA TRP A 27 0.92 -14.44 3.48
C TRP A 27 -0.58 -14.14 3.61
N TRP A 28 -1.43 -15.09 3.22
CA TRP A 28 -2.88 -14.87 3.12
C TRP A 28 -3.60 -14.74 4.45
N ASN A 29 -3.07 -15.37 5.52
CA ASN A 29 -3.65 -15.25 6.86
C ASN A 29 -2.89 -14.27 7.73
N GLY A 30 -1.58 -14.09 7.49
CA GLY A 30 -0.70 -13.25 8.32
C GLY A 30 -0.70 -11.77 7.94
N PHE A 31 -1.07 -11.41 6.70
CA PHE A 31 -1.08 -10.02 6.25
C PHE A 31 -2.49 -9.52 5.88
N PRO A 32 -2.88 -8.30 6.29
CA PRO A 32 -2.13 -7.35 7.13
C PRO A 32 -2.18 -7.71 8.63
N PRO A 33 -1.26 -7.18 9.45
CA PRO A 33 -1.30 -7.41 10.90
C PRO A 33 -2.56 -6.84 11.54
N GLU A 34 -2.89 -7.41 12.70
CA GLU A 34 -4.03 -6.99 13.52
C GLU A 34 -4.04 -5.47 13.77
N GLY A 35 -5.22 -4.86 13.68
CA GLY A 35 -5.39 -3.41 13.85
C GLY A 35 -5.12 -2.57 12.60
N CYS A 36 -4.80 -3.21 11.47
CA CYS A 36 -4.78 -2.58 10.14
C CYS A 36 -6.06 -2.91 9.36
N GLU A 37 -6.55 -1.94 8.59
CA GLU A 37 -7.70 -2.08 7.70
C GLU A 37 -7.23 -2.00 6.24
N VAL A 38 -7.67 -2.93 5.40
CA VAL A 38 -7.45 -2.85 3.95
C VAL A 38 -8.49 -1.89 3.34
N VAL A 39 -8.03 -0.74 2.86
CA VAL A 39 -8.88 0.24 2.16
C VAL A 39 -9.03 -0.11 0.69
N SER A 40 -7.96 -0.61 0.06
CA SER A 40 -7.98 -1.09 -1.32
C SER A 40 -6.89 -2.13 -1.57
N TRP A 41 -7.16 -3.04 -2.49
CA TRP A 41 -6.19 -4.02 -2.99
C TRP A 41 -6.46 -4.23 -4.47
N VAL A 42 -5.50 -3.88 -5.33
CA VAL A 42 -5.64 -4.00 -6.79
C VAL A 42 -4.43 -4.69 -7.39
N VAL A 43 -4.64 -5.38 -8.51
CA VAL A 43 -3.56 -5.85 -9.38
C VAL A 43 -3.37 -4.82 -10.49
N ALA A 44 -2.27 -4.08 -10.43
CA ALA A 44 -1.86 -3.15 -11.46
C ALA A 44 -0.96 -3.88 -12.47
N MET A 45 -1.48 -4.13 -13.68
CA MET A 45 -0.73 -4.80 -14.74
C MET A 45 0.60 -4.09 -15.02
N GLY A 46 1.69 -4.87 -15.13
CA GLY A 46 3.05 -4.33 -15.32
C GLY A 46 3.72 -3.81 -14.05
N VAL A 47 3.01 -3.73 -12.93
CA VAL A 47 3.56 -3.32 -11.63
C VAL A 47 3.52 -4.49 -10.65
N GLY A 48 2.35 -5.07 -10.43
CA GLY A 48 2.12 -6.09 -9.41
C GLY A 48 0.87 -5.77 -8.60
N GLN A 49 0.91 -6.03 -7.30
CA GLN A 49 -0.21 -5.72 -6.41
C GLN A 49 0.03 -4.39 -5.71
N ILE A 50 -1.03 -3.59 -5.56
CA ILE A 50 -1.00 -2.33 -4.82
C ILE A 50 -2.03 -2.43 -3.71
N VAL A 51 -1.58 -2.26 -2.48
CA VAL A 51 -2.41 -2.34 -1.27
C VAL A 51 -2.40 -0.99 -0.58
N THR A 52 -3.56 -0.47 -0.21
CA THR A 52 -3.67 0.69 0.68
C THR A 52 -4.21 0.24 2.02
N LEU A 53 -3.43 0.47 3.07
CA LEU A 53 -3.82 0.21 4.46
C LEU A 53 -4.19 1.49 5.19
N ARG A 54 -5.20 1.41 6.05
CA ARG A 54 -5.46 2.39 7.10
C ARG A 54 -5.03 1.78 8.43
N LEU A 55 -4.19 2.53 9.16
CA LEU A 55 -3.64 2.07 10.43
C LEU A 55 -3.34 3.22 11.40
N PRO A 56 -3.35 2.97 12.72
CA PRO A 56 -2.73 3.85 13.70
C PRO A 56 -1.21 4.00 13.42
N PRO A 57 -0.62 5.21 13.53
CA PRO A 57 0.82 5.41 13.26
C PRO A 57 1.76 4.49 14.05
N ARG A 58 1.38 4.13 15.28
CA ARG A 58 2.15 3.21 16.14
C ARG A 58 2.33 1.80 15.55
N LEU A 59 1.49 1.40 14.60
CA LEU A 59 1.56 0.08 13.95
C LEU A 59 2.46 0.07 12.71
N LEU A 60 3.03 1.21 12.28
CA LEU A 60 3.86 1.27 11.08
C LEU A 60 5.06 0.31 11.15
N GLN A 61 5.72 0.23 12.30
CA GLN A 61 6.82 -0.70 12.54
C GLN A 61 6.38 -2.17 12.47
N VAL A 62 5.17 -2.48 12.92
CA VAL A 62 4.62 -3.85 12.88
C VAL A 62 4.35 -4.23 11.42
N VAL A 63 3.70 -3.34 10.65
CA VAL A 63 3.50 -3.57 9.21
C VAL A 63 4.83 -3.76 8.48
N ASN A 64 5.86 -2.96 8.80
CA ASN A 64 7.18 -3.15 8.22
C ASN A 64 7.69 -4.56 8.48
N VAL A 65 7.76 -4.99 9.75
CA VAL A 65 8.24 -6.33 10.13
C VAL A 65 7.45 -7.45 9.44
N GLU A 66 6.13 -7.30 9.29
CA GLU A 66 5.32 -8.31 8.61
C GLU A 66 5.62 -8.40 7.11
N LEU A 67 5.88 -7.27 6.44
CA LEU A 67 6.35 -7.23 5.05
C LEU A 67 7.75 -7.86 4.93
N GLU A 68 8.66 -7.59 5.87
CA GLU A 68 9.99 -8.21 5.87
C GLU A 68 9.92 -9.73 6.01
N ARG A 69 9.03 -10.22 6.88
CA ARG A 69 8.86 -11.64 7.16
C ARG A 69 8.21 -12.42 6.02
N ARG A 70 7.29 -11.80 5.29
CA ARG A 70 6.37 -12.53 4.39
C ARG A 70 6.39 -12.06 2.93
N ALA A 71 6.73 -10.80 2.66
CA ALA A 71 6.75 -10.28 1.30
C ALA A 71 8.15 -10.31 0.67
N TRP A 72 9.21 -10.14 1.46
CA TRP A 72 10.57 -10.15 0.94
C TRP A 72 10.96 -11.52 0.36
N GLY A 73 11.55 -11.52 -0.83
CA GLY A 73 11.88 -12.73 -1.58
C GLY A 73 10.77 -13.25 -2.50
N VAL A 74 9.54 -12.78 -2.31
CA VAL A 74 8.41 -13.03 -3.23
C VAL A 74 8.08 -11.79 -4.05
N PHE A 75 8.15 -10.62 -3.44
CA PHE A 75 7.94 -9.33 -4.07
C PHE A 75 9.16 -8.42 -3.91
N GLN A 76 9.36 -7.54 -4.89
CA GLN A 76 10.10 -6.29 -4.68
C GLN A 76 9.11 -5.28 -4.07
N THR A 77 9.37 -4.83 -2.84
CA THR A 77 8.41 -4.03 -2.07
C THR A 77 8.82 -2.56 -1.98
N ASP A 78 7.97 -1.65 -2.43
CA ASP A 78 8.06 -0.21 -2.13
C ASP A 78 6.89 0.21 -1.24
N PHE A 79 7.09 1.12 -0.29
CA PHE A 79 6.01 1.60 0.58
C PHE A 79 6.10 3.10 0.84
N TYR A 80 4.94 3.73 0.83
CA TYR A 80 4.78 5.19 0.90
C TYR A 80 3.74 5.53 1.97
N PRO A 81 4.17 5.96 3.17
CA PRO A 81 3.30 6.64 4.13
C PRO A 81 2.66 7.85 3.47
N THR A 82 1.34 7.93 3.48
CA THR A 82 0.59 9.03 2.87
C THR A 82 -0.43 9.61 3.83
N TYR A 83 -0.85 10.83 3.53
CA TYR A 83 -1.94 11.51 4.20
C TYR A 83 -2.94 11.98 3.14
N ASP A 84 -4.18 12.16 3.56
CA ASP A 84 -5.23 12.64 2.67
C ASP A 84 -5.03 14.14 2.40
N PHE A 85 -4.62 14.48 1.18
CA PHE A 85 -4.41 15.85 0.75
C PHE A 85 -5.69 16.51 0.20
N TRP A 86 -6.79 15.77 0.06
CA TRP A 86 -7.97 16.23 -0.67
C TRP A 86 -8.60 17.49 -0.08
N GLU A 87 -8.82 17.52 1.24
CA GLU A 87 -9.37 18.69 1.94
C GLU A 87 -8.46 19.91 1.81
N THR A 88 -7.14 19.70 1.93
CA THR A 88 -6.14 20.76 1.75
C THR A 88 -6.18 21.31 0.33
N ARG A 89 -6.27 20.43 -0.67
CA ARG A 89 -6.43 20.81 -2.08
C ARG A 89 -7.70 21.62 -2.29
N GLN A 90 -8.84 21.18 -1.75
CA GLN A 90 -10.11 21.92 -1.91
C GLN A 90 -10.01 23.34 -1.34
N ARG A 91 -9.40 23.50 -0.16
CA ARG A 91 -9.13 24.82 0.41
C ARG A 91 -8.28 25.68 -0.52
N LEU A 92 -7.17 25.14 -1.02
CA LEU A 92 -6.27 25.86 -1.92
C LEU A 92 -6.95 26.28 -3.24
N VAL A 93 -7.86 25.45 -3.76
CA VAL A 93 -8.66 25.78 -4.96
C VAL A 93 -9.58 26.97 -4.69
N ARG A 94 -10.27 27.00 -3.54
CA ARG A 94 -11.13 28.14 -3.18
C ARG A 94 -10.33 29.44 -3.08
N GLU A 95 -9.23 29.42 -2.34
CA GLU A 95 -8.34 30.57 -2.19
C GLU A 95 -7.77 31.04 -3.55
N ALA A 96 -7.47 30.10 -4.46
CA ALA A 96 -6.98 30.44 -5.79
C ALA A 96 -8.05 31.12 -6.66
N ASN A 97 -9.31 30.68 -6.58
CA ASN A 97 -10.41 31.29 -7.31
C ASN A 97 -10.71 32.71 -6.81
N GLU A 98 -10.66 32.92 -5.49
CA GLU A 98 -10.79 34.25 -4.87
C GLU A 98 -9.69 35.21 -5.34
N ARG A 99 -8.42 34.76 -5.37
CA ARG A 99 -7.30 35.57 -5.86
C ARG A 99 -7.39 35.92 -7.35
N THR A 100 -7.97 35.03 -8.15
CA THR A 100 -8.02 35.18 -9.62
C THR A 100 -9.34 35.75 -10.13
N GLY A 101 -10.30 36.05 -9.24
CA GLY A 101 -11.62 36.57 -9.60
C GLY A 101 -12.48 35.57 -10.37
N ARG A 102 -12.24 34.26 -10.23
CA ARG A 102 -12.97 33.17 -10.90
C ARG A 102 -14.12 32.61 -10.05
N GLY A 103 -14.74 33.44 -9.23
CA GLY A 103 -15.85 33.08 -8.35
C GLY A 103 -17.19 33.02 -9.06
#